data_AF-A0A377E8Q5-F1
#
_entry.id   AF-A0A377E8Q5-F1
#
_cell.length_a   1.000
_cell.length_b   1.000
_cell.length_c   1.000
_cell.angle_alpha   90.00
_cell.angle_beta   90.00
_cell.angle_gamma   90.00
#
_symmetry.space_group_name_H-M   'P 1'
#
loop_
_entity.id
_entity.type
_entity.pdbx_description
1 polymer ?
#
loop_
_entity_poly.entity_id
_entity_poly.type
_entity_poly.pdbx_seq_one_letter_code
_entity_poly.pdbx_strand_id
1 'polypeptide(L)'
;METERLFNSLSIQEKEVLAFAVMANNKIVLKHGDPVALSLMRKGLLHRSGVTYSASGKEKFVIPDVWFHECYMRFAGKADELI
;
A
#
# COMPACT_ATOMS: atom_id res chain seq x y z
N MET A 1 8.22 18.23 5.83
CA MET A 1 8.12 18.62 4.40
C MET A 1 8.27 17.45 3.45
N GLU A 2 9.25 16.55 3.62
CA GLU A 2 9.48 15.44 2.68
C GLU A 2 8.37 14.38 2.70
N THR A 3 7.87 14.01 3.88
CA THR A 3 6.71 13.13 4.04
C THR A 3 5.46 13.65 3.34
N GLU A 4 5.11 14.93 3.52
CA GLU A 4 3.95 15.50 2.83
C GLU A 4 4.10 15.50 1.31
N ARG A 5 5.29 15.83 0.79
CA ARG A 5 5.56 15.77 -0.65
C ARG A 5 5.41 14.35 -1.18
N LEU A 6 5.90 13.35 -0.46
CA LEU A 6 5.74 11.94 -0.81
C LEU A 6 4.26 11.57 -0.94
N PHE A 7 3.44 11.80 0.10
CA PHE A 7 2.03 11.44 0.09
C PHE A 7 1.18 12.28 -0.88
N ASN A 8 1.54 13.55 -1.10
CA ASN A 8 0.88 14.40 -2.09
C ASN A 8 1.18 13.97 -3.53
N SER A 9 2.33 13.33 -3.78
CA SER A 9 2.70 12.79 -5.10
C SER A 9 2.01 11.47 -5.45
N LEU A 10 1.24 10.88 -4.53
CA LEU A 10 0.58 9.59 -4.76
C LEU A 10 -0.62 9.75 -5.70
N SER A 11 -0.75 8.82 -6.64
CA SER A 11 -1.95 8.71 -7.46
C SER A 11 -3.16 8.27 -6.61
N ILE A 12 -4.36 8.40 -7.16
CA ILE A 12 -5.59 7.93 -6.50
C ILE A 12 -5.49 6.43 -6.22
N GLN A 13 -5.06 5.64 -7.20
CA GLN A 13 -4.93 4.18 -7.05
C GLN A 13 -3.88 3.79 -5.99
N GLU A 14 -2.80 4.55 -5.88
CA GLU A 14 -1.80 4.33 -4.82
C GLU A 14 -2.38 4.61 -3.43
N LYS A 15 -3.19 5.66 -3.30
CA LYS A 15 -3.89 6.00 -2.06
C LYS A 15 -4.93 4.94 -1.70
N GLU A 16 -5.69 4.43 -2.66
CA GLU A 16 -6.65 3.34 -2.48
C GLU A 16 -5.96 2.07 -1.93
N VAL A 17 -4.82 1.68 -2.52
CA VAL A 17 -4.07 0.50 -2.04
C VAL A 17 -3.57 0.70 -0.60
N LEU A 18 -3.08 1.89 -0.24
CA LEU A 18 -2.66 2.18 1.12
C LEU A 18 -3.84 2.22 2.10
N ALA A 19 -4.98 2.78 1.70
CA ALA A 19 -6.21 2.78 2.49
C ALA A 19 -6.72 1.35 2.74
N PHE A 20 -6.77 0.53 1.68
CA PHE A 20 -7.11 -0.88 1.78
C PHE A 20 -6.14 -1.64 2.68
N ALA A 21 -4.85 -1.33 2.62
CA ALA A 21 -3.85 -1.93 3.50
C ALA A 21 -4.06 -1.58 4.97
N VAL A 22 -4.38 -0.32 5.28
CA VAL A 22 -4.73 0.11 6.63
C VAL A 22 -5.97 -0.64 7.14
N MET A 23 -7.03 -0.73 6.33
CA MET A 23 -8.25 -1.47 6.69
C MET A 23 -8.01 -2.97 6.90
N ALA A 24 -7.18 -3.58 6.06
CA ALA A 24 -6.85 -5.00 6.14
C ALA A 24 -5.82 -5.33 7.24
N ASN A 25 -5.57 -4.40 8.18
CA ASN A 25 -4.55 -4.53 9.22
C ASN A 25 -3.19 -4.95 8.64
N ASN A 26 -2.79 -4.25 7.58
CA ASN A 26 -1.55 -4.40 6.83
C ASN A 26 -1.36 -5.73 6.08
N LYS A 27 -2.42 -6.51 5.87
CA LYS A 27 -2.34 -7.85 5.23
C LYS A 27 -2.97 -7.83 3.83
N ILE A 28 -2.31 -7.19 2.87
CA ILE A 28 -2.84 -7.11 1.50
C ILE A 28 -2.24 -8.16 0.58
N VAL A 29 -3.06 -8.64 -0.36
CA VAL A 29 -2.69 -9.60 -1.39
C VAL A 29 -3.07 -9.04 -2.75
N LEU A 30 -2.09 -8.83 -3.61
CA LEU A 30 -2.28 -8.28 -4.96
C LEU A 30 -1.77 -9.25 -6.02
N LYS A 31 -2.12 -9.01 -7.28
CA LYS A 31 -1.60 -9.81 -8.39
C LYS A 31 -0.09 -9.63 -8.51
N HIS A 32 0.62 -10.69 -8.90
CA HIS A 32 2.04 -10.60 -9.18
C HIS A 32 2.29 -9.58 -10.29
N GLY A 33 3.24 -8.67 -10.06
CA GLY A 33 3.57 -7.61 -11.01
C GLY A 33 2.51 -6.49 -11.09
N ASP A 34 1.62 -6.37 -10.10
CA ASP A 34 0.67 -5.26 -10.05
C ASP A 34 1.40 -3.90 -10.14
N PRO A 35 1.06 -3.04 -11.11
CA PRO A 35 1.82 -1.81 -11.36
C PRO A 35 1.72 -0.80 -10.22
N VAL A 36 0.61 -0.79 -9.48
CA VAL A 36 0.42 0.11 -8.32
C VAL A 36 1.27 -0.39 -7.15
N ALA A 37 1.28 -1.71 -6.91
CA ALA A 37 2.15 -2.32 -5.91
C ALA A 37 3.63 -2.04 -6.20
N LEU A 38 4.06 -2.22 -7.45
CA LEU A 38 5.44 -1.93 -7.87
C LEU A 38 5.80 -0.45 -7.73
N SER A 39 4.85 0.46 -8.02
CA SER A 39 5.05 1.89 -7.83
C SER A 39 5.24 2.25 -6.36
N LEU A 40 4.37 1.77 -5.48
CA LEU A 40 4.46 1.96 -4.03
C LEU A 40 5.73 1.34 -3.44
N MET A 41 6.17 0.19 -3.95
CA MET A 41 7.46 -0.40 -3.58
C MET A 41 8.63 0.50 -3.93
N ARG A 42 8.67 1.08 -5.14
CA ARG A 42 9.73 2.03 -5.54
C ARG A 42 9.75 3.28 -4.65
N LYS A 43 8.59 3.67 -4.12
CA LYS A 43 8.44 4.78 -3.16
C LYS A 43 8.71 4.38 -1.70
N GLY A 44 9.03 3.11 -1.43
CA GLY A 44 9.28 2.60 -0.07
C GLY A 44 8.04 2.50 0.82
N LEU A 45 6.84 2.60 0.24
CA LEU A 45 5.56 2.60 0.97
C LEU A 45 4.91 1.21 1.05
N LEU A 46 5.43 0.24 0.28
CA LEU A 46 5.07 -1.18 0.37
C LEU A 46 6.32 -2.04 0.31
N HIS A 47 6.36 -3.10 1.10
CA HIS A 47 7.33 -4.19 0.99
C HIS A 47 6.60 -5.50 0.70
N ARG A 48 7.27 -6.40 -0.03
CA ARG A 48 6.83 -7.79 -0.12
C ARG A 48 7.07 -8.45 1.23
N SER A 49 6.01 -8.92 1.89
CA SER A 49 6.12 -9.61 3.19
C SER A 49 6.56 -11.06 3.05
N GLY A 50 6.70 -11.55 1.83
CA GLY A 50 7.10 -12.91 1.51
C GLY A 50 6.64 -13.29 0.12
N VAL A 51 7.38 -14.20 -0.50
CA VAL A 51 7.04 -14.70 -1.83
C VAL A 51 6.19 -15.95 -1.65
N THR A 52 4.90 -15.80 -1.45
CA THR A 52 4.00 -16.85 -1.93
C THR A 52 4.00 -16.71 -3.45
N TYR A 53 4.90 -17.41 -4.15
CA TYR A 53 4.57 -17.87 -5.50
C TYR A 53 3.46 -18.90 -5.34
N SER A 54 2.27 -18.40 -4.97
CA SER A 54 1.08 -19.21 -5.09
C SER A 54 0.98 -19.54 -6.57
N ALA A 55 0.63 -20.79 -6.90
CA ALA A 55 0.27 -21.17 -8.27
C ALA A 55 -0.83 -20.24 -8.86
N SER A 56 -1.50 -19.46 -8.00
CA SER A 56 -2.48 -18.43 -8.34
C SER A 56 -1.94 -17.06 -8.80
N GLY A 57 -0.62 -16.84 -8.83
CA GLY A 57 -0.04 -15.58 -9.32
C GLY A 57 -0.32 -14.37 -8.43
N LYS A 58 -0.40 -14.56 -7.11
CA LYS A 58 -0.65 -13.51 -6.10
C LYS A 58 0.52 -13.33 -5.15
N GLU A 59 0.81 -12.09 -4.76
CA GLU A 59 1.88 -11.70 -3.84
C GLU A 59 1.31 -11.00 -2.59
N LYS A 60 2.02 -11.14 -1.46
CA LYS A 60 1.65 -10.51 -0.18
C LYS A 60 2.48 -9.26 0.04
N PHE A 61 1.83 -8.16 0.39
CA PHE A 61 2.48 -6.90 0.69
C PHE A 61 2.08 -6.35 2.06
N VAL A 62 2.98 -5.57 2.63
CA VAL A 62 2.82 -4.85 3.89
C VAL A 62 3.34 -3.42 3.70
N ILE A 63 2.70 -2.45 4.31
CA ILE A 63 3.26 -1.13 4.56
C ILE A 63 4.37 -1.30 5.62
N PRO A 64 5.59 -0.77 5.40
CA PRO A 64 6.66 -0.85 6.40
C PRO A 64 6.28 -0.13 7.70
N ASP A 65 6.76 -0.61 8.84
CA ASP A 65 6.42 -0.06 10.17
C ASP A 65 6.67 1.45 10.29
N VAL A 66 7.76 1.93 9.67
CA VAL A 66 8.13 3.36 9.57
C VAL A 66 7.02 4.22 8.95
N TRP A 67 6.20 3.65 8.07
CA TRP A 67 5.12 4.35 7.38
C TRP A 67 3.72 3.96 7.85
N PHE A 68 3.56 2.86 8.59
CA PHE A 68 2.23 2.35 8.91
C PHE A 68 1.40 3.34 9.74
N HIS A 69 2.01 4.00 10.73
CA HIS A 69 1.31 5.01 11.54
C HIS A 69 0.84 6.20 10.69
N GLU A 70 1.70 6.71 9.80
CA GLU A 70 1.36 7.84 8.92
C GLU A 70 0.24 7.46 7.93
N CYS A 71 0.34 6.26 7.33
CA CYS A 71 -0.72 5.71 6.48
C CYS A 71 -2.03 5.56 7.24
N TYR A 72 -1.99 5.07 8.49
CA TYR A 72 -3.16 4.94 9.34
C TYR A 72 -3.82 6.30 9.57
N MET A 73 -3.06 7.32 9.97
CA MET A 73 -3.58 8.67 10.21
C MET A 73 -4.19 9.30 8.96
N ARG A 74 -3.63 9.02 7.77
CA ARG A 74 -4.10 9.59 6.51
C ARG A 74 -5.33 8.90 5.95
N PHE A 75 -5.39 7.57 6.04
CA PHE A 75 -6.30 6.74 5.25
C PHE A 75 -7.31 5.91 6.07
N ALA A 76 -7.12 5.76 7.40
CA ALA A 76 -8.08 5.04 8.22
C ALA A 76 -9.47 5.69 8.13
N GLY A 77 -10.49 4.88 7.85
CA GLY A 77 -11.88 5.34 7.70
C GLY A 77 -12.17 6.14 6.43
N LYS A 78 -11.20 6.29 5.50
CA LYS A 78 -11.36 7.05 4.25
C LYS A 78 -11.36 6.19 2.99
N ALA A 79 -11.36 4.87 3.13
CA ALA A 79 -11.38 4.01 1.95
C ALA A 79 -12.65 4.22 1.13
N ASP A 80 -13.80 4.41 1.78
CA ASP A 80 -15.08 4.65 1.09
C ASP A 80 -15.17 6.05 0.46
N GLU A 81 -14.33 7.01 0.87
CA GLU A 81 -14.26 8.36 0.28
C GLU A 81 -13.33 8.43 -0.94
N LEU A 82 -12.50 7.39 -1.14
CA LEU A 82 -11.48 7.32 -2.19
C LEU A 82 -11.87 6.42 -3.37
N ILE A 83 -13.03 5.75 -3.31
CA ILE A 83 -13.59 4.83 -4.34
C ILE A 83 -14.65 5.54 -5.18
#